data_AF-A0A529L5C1-F1
#
_entry.id   AF-A0A529L5C1-F1
#
_cell.length_a   1.000
_cell.length_b   1.000
_cell.length_c   1.000
_cell.angle_alpha   90.00
_cell.angle_beta   90.00
_cell.angle_gamma   90.00
#
_symmetry.space_group_name_H-M   'P 1'
#
loop_
_entity.id
_entity.type
_entity.pdbx_description
1 polymer ?
#
loop_
_entity_poly.entity_id
_entity_poly.type
_entity_poly.pdbx_seq_one_letter_code
_entity_poly.pdbx_strand_id
1 'polypeptide(L)'
;KYGSETVWPYFYAGTMGLVQRDGIERLRHAKKYSGFFSSICTNLAWTGWMMGVGALRGPDPREMAKSDCVVIWGTNAVVTQVNVMTHATRARKERGARIVVIDIYENATMKQADLGLVLKPGTDGALACAVMHVLFRDGMADRAYLEKYTDDPRGLEEHLKTRTPEWAAAITGLSVAEIEAFANLVGTTKKTYFRLGYGFARQRNGSINMHAASCIAAVTGAWQYEGGGAFHSNSGIFK
;
A
#
# COMPACT_ATOMS: atom_id res chain seq x y z
N LYS A 1 14.99 -34.18 -27.20
CA LYS A 1 15.79 -35.10 -26.36
C LYS A 1 15.22 -35.22 -24.94
N TYR A 2 14.82 -34.14 -24.28
CA TYR A 2 14.41 -34.16 -22.85
C TYR A 2 12.96 -33.72 -22.57
N GLY A 3 12.12 -33.55 -23.60
CA GLY A 3 10.77 -32.98 -23.49
C GLY A 3 10.73 -31.48 -23.79
N SER A 4 9.54 -30.93 -24.07
CA SER A 4 9.39 -29.49 -24.35
C SER A 4 9.40 -28.64 -23.08
N GLU A 5 9.05 -29.22 -21.94
CA GLU A 5 9.01 -28.57 -20.63
C GLU A 5 10.40 -28.19 -20.10
N THR A 6 11.47 -28.77 -20.64
CA THR A 6 12.84 -28.36 -20.28
C THR A 6 13.22 -27.00 -20.86
N VAL A 7 12.39 -26.45 -21.75
CA VAL A 7 12.52 -25.07 -22.23
C VAL A 7 11.63 -24.17 -21.35
N TRP A 8 12.26 -23.24 -20.65
CA TRP A 8 11.60 -22.26 -19.80
C TRP A 8 11.85 -20.85 -20.33
N PRO A 9 10.90 -20.24 -21.06
CA PRO A 9 11.04 -18.88 -21.56
C PRO A 9 11.04 -17.89 -20.40
N TYR A 10 12.14 -17.16 -20.23
CA TYR A 10 12.27 -16.11 -19.22
C TYR A 10 11.99 -14.73 -19.85
N PHE A 11 10.82 -14.18 -19.56
CA PHE A 11 10.37 -12.88 -20.07
C PHE A 11 9.57 -12.19 -18.98
N TYR A 12 9.92 -10.95 -18.61
CA TYR A 12 9.20 -10.23 -17.57
C TYR A 12 9.15 -8.75 -17.88
N ALA A 13 8.10 -8.08 -17.44
CA ALA A 13 7.76 -6.71 -17.77
C ALA A 13 8.91 -5.70 -17.49
N GLY A 14 8.75 -4.51 -18.04
CA GLY A 14 9.70 -3.39 -17.94
C GLY A 14 9.20 -2.25 -18.80
N THR A 15 9.99 -1.84 -19.78
CA THR A 15 9.62 -0.84 -20.80
C THR A 15 8.82 -1.43 -21.98
N MET A 16 8.43 -2.71 -21.89
CA MET A 16 7.75 -3.43 -22.97
C MET A 16 6.29 -3.02 -23.11
N GLY A 17 5.83 -2.85 -24.35
CA GLY A 17 4.41 -2.74 -24.67
C GLY A 17 3.65 -4.06 -24.53
N LEU A 18 2.32 -4.02 -24.61
CA LEU A 18 1.46 -5.21 -24.45
C LEU A 18 1.84 -6.35 -25.40
N VAL A 19 2.09 -6.04 -26.68
CA VAL A 19 2.47 -7.04 -27.69
C VAL A 19 3.84 -7.66 -27.41
N GLN A 20 4.81 -6.85 -27.00
CA GLN A 20 6.17 -7.31 -26.69
C GLN A 20 6.19 -8.21 -25.44
N ARG A 21 5.42 -7.84 -24.41
CA ARG A 21 5.31 -8.60 -23.17
C ARG A 21 4.59 -9.93 -23.37
N ASP A 22 3.43 -9.92 -24.03
CA ASP A 22 2.53 -11.08 -24.06
C ASP A 22 2.68 -11.93 -25.34
N GLY A 23 3.30 -11.42 -26.40
CA GLY A 23 3.41 -12.12 -27.68
C GLY A 23 4.20 -13.44 -27.62
N ILE A 24 5.13 -13.56 -26.66
CA ILE A 24 5.92 -14.77 -26.43
C ILE A 24 5.06 -15.96 -25.97
N GLU A 25 3.89 -15.71 -25.37
CA GLU A 25 2.95 -16.75 -24.95
C GLU A 25 2.47 -17.61 -26.12
N ARG A 26 2.31 -17.02 -27.31
CA ARG A 26 1.93 -17.76 -28.53
C ARG A 26 2.97 -18.82 -28.87
N LEU A 27 4.27 -18.48 -28.77
CA LEU A 27 5.36 -19.43 -29.00
C LEU A 27 5.38 -20.50 -27.91
N ARG A 28 5.25 -20.11 -26.65
CA ARG A 28 5.22 -21.04 -25.51
C ARG A 28 4.10 -22.07 -25.67
N HIS A 29 2.89 -21.64 -26.01
CA HIS A 29 1.74 -22.50 -26.26
C HIS A 29 1.97 -23.42 -27.47
N ALA A 30 2.39 -22.88 -28.61
CA ALA A 30 2.60 -23.66 -29.84
C ALA A 30 3.69 -24.74 -29.67
N LYS A 31 4.66 -24.51 -28.79
CA LYS A 31 5.76 -25.44 -28.51
C LYS A 31 5.60 -26.28 -27.25
N LYS A 32 4.52 -26.08 -26.49
CA LYS A 32 4.28 -26.74 -25.19
C LYS A 32 5.45 -26.59 -24.21
N TYR A 33 6.03 -25.38 -24.16
CA TYR A 33 7.09 -25.03 -23.24
C TYR A 33 6.55 -24.74 -21.84
N SER A 34 7.43 -24.84 -20.83
CA SER A 34 7.08 -24.59 -19.44
C SER A 34 6.53 -23.18 -19.22
N GLY A 35 5.55 -23.08 -18.33
CA GLY A 35 4.96 -21.80 -17.91
C GLY A 35 5.93 -20.96 -17.10
N PHE A 36 5.89 -19.64 -17.30
CA PHE A 36 6.59 -18.68 -16.45
C PHE A 36 5.58 -17.86 -15.66
N PHE A 37 5.47 -18.12 -14.36
CA PHE A 37 4.66 -17.28 -13.48
C PHE A 37 5.41 -15.96 -13.25
N SER A 38 5.03 -14.95 -14.04
CA SER A 38 5.63 -13.61 -14.08
C SER A 38 5.38 -12.84 -12.79
N SER A 39 6.15 -13.13 -11.74
CA SER A 39 5.86 -12.64 -10.38
C SER A 39 7.03 -11.92 -9.70
N ILE A 40 8.12 -11.65 -10.43
CA ILE A 40 9.41 -11.16 -9.89
C ILE A 40 9.25 -9.90 -9.03
N CYS A 41 8.54 -8.89 -9.54
CA CYS A 41 8.38 -7.61 -8.86
C CYS A 41 7.12 -7.52 -7.98
N THR A 42 6.12 -8.38 -8.24
CA THR A 42 4.73 -8.09 -7.88
C THR A 42 4.11 -9.02 -6.86
N ASN A 43 4.57 -10.28 -6.77
CA ASN A 43 3.80 -11.34 -6.10
C ASN A 43 3.41 -10.98 -4.65
N LEU A 44 4.40 -10.54 -3.85
CA LEU A 44 4.17 -10.27 -2.43
C LEU A 44 3.19 -9.12 -2.22
N ALA A 45 3.36 -8.02 -2.97
CA ALA A 45 2.50 -6.86 -2.89
C ALA A 45 1.08 -7.19 -3.37
N TRP A 46 0.95 -7.90 -4.48
CA TRP A 46 -0.35 -8.26 -5.05
C TRP A 46 -1.12 -9.21 -4.14
N THR A 47 -0.46 -10.22 -3.57
CA THR A 47 -1.10 -11.12 -2.60
C THR A 47 -1.60 -10.34 -1.39
N GLY A 48 -0.78 -9.51 -0.77
CA GLY A 48 -1.19 -8.71 0.40
C GLY A 48 -2.35 -7.76 0.09
N TRP A 49 -2.28 -7.08 -1.06
CA TRP A 49 -3.32 -6.19 -1.53
C TRP A 49 -4.64 -6.93 -1.82
N MET A 50 -4.58 -8.05 -2.55
CA MET A 50 -5.77 -8.85 -2.88
C MET A 50 -6.43 -9.42 -1.63
N MET A 51 -5.67 -9.83 -0.63
CA MET A 51 -6.25 -10.28 0.64
C MET A 51 -6.99 -9.18 1.40
N GLY A 52 -6.55 -7.92 1.27
CA GLY A 52 -7.15 -6.80 2.01
C GLY A 52 -8.28 -6.09 1.27
N VAL A 53 -8.15 -5.98 -0.06
CA VAL A 53 -9.04 -5.17 -0.92
C VAL A 53 -9.88 -6.05 -1.86
N GLY A 54 -9.58 -7.34 -1.98
CA GLY A 54 -10.33 -8.31 -2.80
C GLY A 54 -10.05 -8.23 -4.30
N ALA A 55 -9.45 -7.15 -4.80
CA ALA A 55 -9.11 -6.98 -6.21
C ALA A 55 -7.92 -6.01 -6.39
N LEU A 56 -7.14 -6.18 -7.48
CA LEU A 56 -6.04 -5.28 -7.86
C LEU A 56 -6.56 -3.95 -8.48
N ARG A 57 -7.43 -3.26 -7.74
CA ARG A 57 -8.00 -1.95 -8.04
C ARG A 57 -8.03 -1.09 -6.78
N GLY A 58 -8.05 0.22 -6.95
CA GLY A 58 -8.26 1.20 -5.88
C GLY A 58 -9.04 2.40 -6.42
N PRO A 59 -9.06 3.53 -5.69
CA PRO A 59 -9.61 4.79 -6.18
C PRO A 59 -8.89 5.23 -7.45
N ASP A 60 -9.50 6.15 -8.19
CA ASP A 60 -8.84 6.76 -9.35
C ASP A 60 -7.58 7.50 -8.87
N PRO A 61 -6.39 7.23 -9.44
CA PRO A 61 -5.15 7.90 -9.06
C PRO A 61 -5.21 9.44 -9.11
N ARG A 62 -6.09 9.99 -9.95
CA ARG A 62 -6.29 11.44 -10.09
C ARG A 62 -6.98 12.04 -8.86
N GLU A 63 -7.75 11.25 -8.12
CA GLU A 63 -8.39 11.68 -6.87
C GLU A 63 -7.39 11.99 -5.77
N MET A 64 -6.13 11.55 -5.88
CA MET A 64 -5.06 11.98 -4.97
C MET A 64 -4.93 13.51 -4.90
N ALA A 65 -5.27 14.24 -5.98
CA ALA A 65 -5.29 15.71 -5.97
C ALA A 65 -6.44 16.31 -5.12
N LYS A 66 -7.45 15.50 -4.76
CA LYS A 66 -8.64 15.87 -3.99
C LYS A 66 -8.55 15.49 -2.50
N SER A 67 -7.44 14.90 -2.10
CA SER A 67 -7.18 14.46 -0.72
C SER A 67 -6.84 15.62 0.21
N ASP A 68 -7.08 15.43 1.51
CA ASP A 68 -6.65 16.33 2.58
C ASP A 68 -5.42 15.77 3.33
N CYS A 69 -5.13 14.49 3.14
CA CYS A 69 -3.87 13.85 3.51
C CYS A 69 -3.45 12.83 2.44
N VAL A 70 -2.19 12.85 2.03
CA VAL A 70 -1.61 11.87 1.09
C VAL A 70 -0.49 11.12 1.80
N VAL A 71 -0.69 9.81 2.02
CA VAL A 71 0.29 8.93 2.63
C VAL A 71 1.03 8.17 1.54
N ILE A 72 2.32 8.45 1.37
CA ILE A 72 3.19 7.78 0.39
C ILE A 72 4.06 6.77 1.15
N TRP A 73 3.77 5.49 0.99
CA TRP A 73 4.40 4.43 1.79
C TRP A 73 5.25 3.49 0.92
N GLY A 74 6.54 3.38 1.23
CA GLY A 74 7.49 2.46 0.59
C GLY A 74 7.71 2.78 -0.88
N THR A 75 7.84 4.06 -1.22
CA THR A 75 8.15 4.48 -2.58
C THR A 75 8.86 5.83 -2.61
N ASN A 76 9.93 5.89 -3.39
CA ASN A 76 10.59 7.14 -3.75
C ASN A 76 9.91 7.74 -5.00
N ALA A 77 8.71 8.29 -4.80
CA ALA A 77 7.87 8.82 -5.87
C ALA A 77 8.54 9.95 -6.67
N VAL A 78 9.38 10.78 -6.04
CA VAL A 78 10.10 11.87 -6.71
C VAL A 78 10.95 11.37 -7.88
N VAL A 79 11.57 10.19 -7.78
CA VAL A 79 12.45 9.66 -8.83
C VAL A 79 11.80 8.54 -9.66
N THR A 80 10.77 7.87 -9.13
CA THR A 80 10.17 6.69 -9.80
C THR A 80 8.77 6.92 -10.35
N GLN A 81 8.04 7.93 -9.86
CA GLN A 81 6.63 8.13 -10.16
C GLN A 81 6.28 9.62 -10.17
N VAL A 82 6.76 10.36 -11.17
CA VAL A 82 6.55 11.81 -11.29
C VAL A 82 5.07 12.19 -11.19
N ASN A 83 4.17 11.39 -11.79
CA ASN A 83 2.73 11.61 -11.73
C ASN A 83 2.17 11.63 -10.29
N VAL A 84 2.67 10.76 -9.40
CA VAL A 84 2.25 10.74 -7.99
C VAL A 84 2.58 12.07 -7.33
N MET A 85 3.81 12.57 -7.53
CA MET A 85 4.22 13.85 -6.94
C MET A 85 3.46 15.04 -7.54
N THR A 86 3.09 14.99 -8.82
CA THR A 86 2.21 16.00 -9.43
C THR A 86 0.87 16.08 -8.71
N HIS A 87 0.21 14.94 -8.46
CA HIS A 87 -1.09 14.92 -7.77
C HIS A 87 -0.96 15.30 -6.28
N ALA A 88 0.04 14.76 -5.57
CA ALA A 88 0.24 15.07 -4.15
C ALA A 88 0.58 16.57 -3.93
N THR A 89 1.43 17.15 -4.78
CA THR A 89 1.76 18.58 -4.71
C THR A 89 0.55 19.45 -5.06
N ARG A 90 -0.29 19.00 -5.99
CA ARG A 90 -1.55 19.68 -6.31
C ARG A 90 -2.52 19.67 -5.12
N ALA A 91 -2.70 18.52 -4.47
CA ALA A 91 -3.50 18.43 -3.24
C ALA A 91 -2.98 19.38 -2.15
N ARG A 92 -1.66 19.43 -1.94
CA ARG A 92 -1.04 20.38 -1.01
C ARG A 92 -1.37 21.83 -1.37
N LYS A 93 -1.18 22.23 -2.63
CA LYS A 93 -1.37 23.62 -3.07
C LYS A 93 -2.83 24.06 -3.07
N GLU A 94 -3.74 23.21 -3.51
CA GLU A 94 -5.15 23.55 -3.70
C GLU A 94 -6.00 23.32 -2.44
N ARG A 95 -5.56 22.42 -1.54
CA ARG A 95 -6.35 21.98 -0.38
C ARG A 95 -5.62 22.08 0.96
N GLY A 96 -4.34 22.43 0.97
CA GLY A 96 -3.52 22.37 2.18
C GLY A 96 -3.24 20.95 2.65
N ALA A 97 -3.31 19.96 1.74
CA ALA A 97 -3.14 18.56 2.11
C ALA A 97 -1.76 18.28 2.75
N ARG A 98 -1.77 17.51 3.83
CA ARG A 98 -0.55 17.00 4.47
C ARG A 98 0.01 15.84 3.66
N ILE A 99 1.31 15.84 3.38
CA ILE A 99 2.01 14.72 2.76
C ILE A 99 2.77 13.96 3.85
N VAL A 100 2.42 12.70 4.03
CA VAL A 100 3.13 11.77 4.92
C VAL A 100 3.97 10.85 4.06
N VAL A 101 5.23 10.62 4.45
CA VAL A 101 6.11 9.65 3.77
C VAL A 101 6.61 8.64 4.78
N ILE A 102 6.45 7.35 4.43
CA ILE A 102 6.86 6.23 5.29
C ILE A 102 7.83 5.38 4.48
N ASP A 103 9.07 5.27 4.93
CA ASP A 103 10.12 4.49 4.25
C ASP A 103 11.21 4.06 5.25
N ILE A 104 12.17 3.27 4.80
CA ILE A 104 13.26 2.75 5.65
C ILE A 104 14.52 3.65 5.67
N TYR A 105 14.50 4.72 4.88
CA TYR A 105 15.59 5.69 4.75
C TYR A 105 15.07 7.03 4.23
N GLU A 106 15.82 8.09 4.47
CA GLU A 106 15.47 9.45 4.02
C GLU A 106 15.70 9.64 2.52
N ASN A 107 14.72 9.24 1.72
CA ASN A 107 14.75 9.40 0.27
C ASN A 107 14.31 10.81 -0.17
N ALA A 108 14.39 11.10 -1.48
CA ALA A 108 14.04 12.42 -2.03
C ALA A 108 12.56 12.80 -1.84
N THR A 109 11.68 11.81 -1.70
CA THR A 109 10.24 12.03 -1.43
C THR A 109 10.02 12.45 0.01
N MET A 110 10.77 11.88 0.95
CA MET A 110 10.68 12.23 2.37
C MET A 110 11.07 13.70 2.64
N LYS A 111 12.02 14.25 1.88
CA LYS A 111 12.36 15.68 1.92
C LYS A 111 11.21 16.61 1.55
N GLN A 112 10.17 16.10 0.90
CA GLN A 112 8.97 16.86 0.57
C GLN A 112 7.82 16.60 1.55
N ALA A 113 8.00 15.76 2.58
CA ALA A 113 6.95 15.38 3.51
C ALA A 113 6.73 16.44 4.61
N ASP A 114 5.48 16.57 5.06
CA ASP A 114 5.13 17.30 6.28
C ASP A 114 5.25 16.41 7.53
N LEU A 115 5.33 15.08 7.34
CA LEU A 115 5.62 14.07 8.35
C LEU A 115 6.37 12.92 7.67
N GLY A 116 7.61 12.68 8.07
CA GLY A 116 8.42 11.54 7.64
C GLY A 116 8.52 10.51 8.75
N LEU A 117 8.26 9.24 8.44
CA LEU A 117 8.48 8.12 9.36
C LEU A 117 9.56 7.21 8.77
N VAL A 118 10.71 7.15 9.45
CA VAL A 118 11.83 6.27 9.09
C VAL A 118 11.83 5.06 10.01
N LEU A 119 11.22 3.97 9.55
CA LEU A 119 11.12 2.72 10.32
C LEU A 119 12.18 1.69 9.91
N LYS A 120 12.46 0.73 10.78
CA LYS A 120 13.33 -0.41 10.48
C LYS A 120 12.74 -1.26 9.34
N PRO A 121 13.57 -1.78 8.43
CA PRO A 121 13.10 -2.67 7.36
C PRO A 121 12.28 -3.85 7.89
N GLY A 122 11.11 -4.08 7.31
CA GLY A 122 10.27 -5.26 7.59
C GLY A 122 9.24 -5.07 8.69
N THR A 123 9.18 -3.88 9.27
CA THR A 123 8.36 -3.59 10.46
C THR A 123 7.09 -2.80 10.17
N ASP A 124 6.77 -2.57 8.89
CA ASP A 124 5.60 -1.79 8.45
C ASP A 124 4.27 -2.33 8.97
N GLY A 125 4.12 -3.66 9.03
CA GLY A 125 2.94 -4.29 9.61
C GLY A 125 2.76 -3.95 11.10
N ALA A 126 3.85 -3.79 11.86
CA ALA A 126 3.77 -3.37 13.26
C ALA A 126 3.29 -1.92 13.39
N LEU A 127 3.80 -1.01 12.54
CA LEU A 127 3.31 0.37 12.46
C LEU A 127 1.81 0.40 12.10
N ALA A 128 1.40 -0.33 11.06
CA ALA A 128 0.00 -0.37 10.63
C ALA A 128 -0.93 -0.90 11.73
N CYS A 129 -0.53 -1.98 12.42
CA CYS A 129 -1.28 -2.51 13.56
C CYS A 129 -1.39 -1.50 14.70
N ALA A 130 -0.30 -0.83 15.08
CA ALA A 130 -0.36 0.16 16.16
C ALA A 130 -1.17 1.40 15.80
N VAL A 131 -1.12 1.84 14.55
CA VAL A 131 -2.01 2.90 14.05
C VAL A 131 -3.48 2.47 14.20
N MET A 132 -3.85 1.27 13.72
CA MET A 132 -5.22 0.79 13.86
C MET A 132 -5.63 0.59 15.33
N HIS A 133 -4.73 0.14 16.19
CA HIS A 133 -4.97 0.07 17.63
C HIS A 133 -5.37 1.44 18.19
N VAL A 134 -4.59 2.49 17.90
CA VAL A 134 -4.89 3.86 18.34
C VAL A 134 -6.23 4.34 17.78
N LEU A 135 -6.54 4.03 16.51
CA LEU A 135 -7.82 4.38 15.90
C LEU A 135 -9.03 3.76 16.62
N PHE A 136 -8.94 2.48 17.01
CA PHE A 136 -10.00 1.84 17.80
C PHE A 136 -10.07 2.37 19.23
N ARG A 137 -8.91 2.47 19.90
CA ARG A 137 -8.77 2.96 21.28
C ARG A 137 -9.39 4.35 21.46
N ASP A 138 -9.14 5.25 20.51
CA ASP A 138 -9.52 6.67 20.59
C ASP A 138 -10.85 6.97 19.89
N GLY A 139 -11.57 5.93 19.44
CA GLY A 139 -12.88 6.10 18.80
C GLY A 139 -12.84 6.75 17.41
N MET A 140 -11.69 6.75 16.74
CA MET A 140 -11.51 7.29 15.39
C MET A 140 -11.83 6.27 14.27
N ALA A 141 -11.93 4.99 14.61
CA ALA A 141 -12.34 3.93 13.69
C ALA A 141 -13.81 4.10 13.25
N ASP A 142 -14.08 4.02 11.95
CA ASP A 142 -15.42 4.07 11.39
C ASP A 142 -16.13 2.72 11.52
N ARG A 143 -16.69 2.48 12.70
CA ARG A 143 -17.37 1.22 13.04
C ARG A 143 -18.58 0.94 12.13
N ALA A 144 -19.28 1.98 11.68
CA ALA A 144 -20.46 1.82 10.82
C ALA A 144 -20.06 1.36 9.41
N TYR A 145 -18.98 1.94 8.86
CA TYR A 145 -18.41 1.47 7.60
C TYR A 145 -17.88 0.04 7.73
N LEU A 146 -17.13 -0.25 8.79
CA LEU A 146 -16.54 -1.55 9.04
C LEU A 146 -17.60 -2.66 9.13
N GLU A 147 -18.66 -2.47 9.92
CA GLU A 147 -19.74 -3.47 10.07
C GLU A 147 -20.46 -3.77 8.73
N LYS A 148 -20.48 -2.81 7.80
CA LYS A 148 -21.16 -2.96 6.51
C LYS A 148 -20.28 -3.53 5.39
N TYR A 149 -18.98 -3.23 5.41
CA TYR A 149 -18.09 -3.45 4.27
C TYR A 149 -16.83 -4.27 4.59
N THR A 150 -16.73 -4.85 5.79
CA THR A 150 -15.62 -5.73 6.18
C THR A 150 -16.11 -6.99 6.89
N ASP A 151 -15.29 -8.05 6.88
CA ASP A 151 -15.72 -9.39 7.31
C ASP A 151 -15.71 -9.61 8.83
N ASP A 152 -14.69 -9.10 9.54
CA ASP A 152 -14.51 -9.33 10.99
C ASP A 152 -13.90 -8.11 11.72
N PRO A 153 -14.64 -7.00 11.87
CA PRO A 153 -14.12 -5.81 12.53
C PRO A 153 -13.92 -6.00 14.04
N ARG A 154 -14.70 -6.88 14.69
CA ARG A 154 -14.61 -7.13 16.14
C ARG A 154 -13.40 -8.01 16.47
N GLY A 155 -13.16 -9.06 15.70
CA GLY A 155 -11.96 -9.88 15.84
C GLY A 155 -10.69 -9.10 15.50
N LEU A 156 -10.75 -8.18 14.53
CA LEU A 156 -9.65 -7.26 14.26
C LEU A 156 -9.36 -6.36 15.48
N GLU A 157 -10.38 -5.72 16.05
CA GLU A 157 -10.21 -4.88 17.24
C GLU A 157 -9.64 -5.67 18.43
N GLU A 158 -10.16 -6.88 18.68
CA GLU A 158 -9.64 -7.77 19.72
C GLU A 158 -8.17 -8.11 19.48
N HIS A 159 -7.82 -8.48 18.25
CA HIS A 159 -6.44 -8.75 17.85
C HIS A 159 -5.54 -7.55 18.12
N LEU A 160 -6.01 -6.32 17.88
CA LEU A 160 -5.19 -5.12 17.99
C LEU A 160 -4.97 -4.64 19.43
N LYS A 161 -5.70 -5.14 20.44
CA LYS A 161 -5.60 -4.66 21.83
C LYS A 161 -4.18 -4.62 22.39
N THR A 162 -3.32 -5.56 22.03
CA THR A 162 -1.93 -5.61 22.52
C THR A 162 -0.90 -4.97 21.59
N ARG A 163 -1.34 -4.39 20.46
CA ARG A 163 -0.47 -3.78 19.44
C ARG A 163 -0.36 -2.29 19.75
N THR A 164 0.06 -1.95 20.96
CA THR A 164 0.12 -0.55 21.42
C THR A 164 1.24 0.22 20.69
N PRO A 165 1.24 1.57 20.76
CA PRO A 165 2.35 2.37 20.27
C PRO A 165 3.72 1.97 20.85
N GLU A 166 3.79 1.61 22.14
CA GLU A 166 5.03 1.17 22.80
C GLU A 166 5.54 -0.15 22.22
N TRP A 167 4.61 -1.09 21.97
CA TRP A 167 4.93 -2.36 21.32
C TRP A 167 5.51 -2.13 19.91
N ALA A 168 4.87 -1.27 19.12
CA ALA A 168 5.35 -0.97 17.78
C ALA A 168 6.64 -0.14 17.79
N ALA A 169 6.84 0.77 18.75
CA ALA A 169 8.06 1.56 18.89
C ALA A 169 9.30 0.66 19.07
N ALA A 170 9.18 -0.37 19.92
CA ALA A 170 10.26 -1.34 20.15
C ALA A 170 10.65 -2.10 18.86
N ILE A 171 9.65 -2.43 18.02
CA ILE A 171 9.86 -3.18 16.77
C ILE A 171 10.36 -2.28 15.65
N THR A 172 9.65 -1.17 15.40
CA THR A 172 9.85 -0.27 14.26
C THR A 172 11.04 0.66 14.43
N GLY A 173 11.43 0.96 15.67
CA GLY A 173 12.42 2.01 15.96
C GLY A 173 11.86 3.43 15.89
N LEU A 174 10.57 3.61 15.60
CA LEU A 174 9.89 4.90 15.73
C LEU A 174 9.61 5.20 17.21
N SER A 175 9.46 6.46 17.55
CA SER A 175 8.93 6.88 18.85
C SER A 175 7.42 6.65 18.95
N VAL A 176 6.93 6.50 20.18
CA VAL A 176 5.49 6.45 20.47
C VAL A 176 4.78 7.69 19.93
N ALA A 177 5.40 8.87 20.11
CA ALA A 177 4.83 10.13 19.65
C ALA A 177 4.66 10.19 18.13
N GLU A 178 5.61 9.64 17.35
CA GLU A 178 5.48 9.56 15.89
C GLU A 178 4.32 8.66 15.46
N ILE A 179 4.16 7.51 16.12
CA ILE A 179 3.08 6.56 15.84
C ILE A 179 1.72 7.19 16.18
N GLU A 180 1.59 7.81 17.34
CA GLU A 180 0.34 8.48 17.75
C GLU A 180 0.04 9.70 16.87
N ALA A 181 1.04 10.50 16.49
CA ALA A 181 0.85 11.64 15.60
C ALA A 181 0.35 11.19 14.22
N PHE A 182 0.90 10.10 13.68
CA PHE A 182 0.42 9.55 12.41
C PHE A 182 -1.00 9.00 12.54
N ALA A 183 -1.29 8.23 13.60
CA ALA A 183 -2.61 7.68 13.84
C ALA A 183 -3.68 8.77 14.00
N ASN A 184 -3.40 9.80 14.78
CA ASN A 184 -4.29 10.95 14.96
C ASN A 184 -4.53 11.69 13.65
N LEU A 185 -3.48 11.92 12.84
CA LEU A 185 -3.61 12.57 11.54
C LEU A 185 -4.56 11.80 10.61
N VAL A 186 -4.37 10.49 10.45
CA VAL A 186 -5.21 9.69 9.53
C VAL A 186 -6.61 9.40 10.11
N GLY A 187 -6.75 9.35 11.44
CA GLY A 187 -8.04 9.13 12.10
C GLY A 187 -8.98 10.33 12.04
N THR A 188 -8.41 11.54 12.10
CA THR A 188 -9.17 12.80 12.02
C THR A 188 -9.35 13.29 10.57
N THR A 189 -8.54 12.81 9.63
CA THR A 189 -8.60 13.23 8.22
C THR A 189 -9.32 12.20 7.36
N LYS A 190 -10.63 12.40 7.11
CA LYS A 190 -11.46 11.44 6.36
C LYS A 190 -11.02 11.23 4.91
N LYS A 191 -10.53 12.28 4.24
CA LYS A 191 -9.98 12.22 2.87
C LYS A 191 -8.48 11.91 2.88
N THR A 192 -8.12 10.80 3.51
CA THR A 192 -6.74 10.28 3.50
C THR A 192 -6.57 9.29 2.36
N TYR A 193 -5.61 9.56 1.47
CA TYR A 193 -5.26 8.71 0.33
C TYR A 193 -3.94 7.98 0.59
N PHE A 194 -4.00 6.65 0.69
CA PHE A 194 -2.83 5.81 0.91
C PHE A 194 -2.24 5.32 -0.41
N ARG A 195 -1.14 5.92 -0.87
CA ARG A 195 -0.36 5.41 -2.00
C ARG A 195 0.64 4.36 -1.50
N LEU A 196 0.27 3.08 -1.65
CA LEU A 196 1.08 1.95 -1.19
C LEU A 196 2.00 1.43 -2.31
N GLY A 197 3.31 1.63 -2.12
CA GLY A 197 4.36 1.24 -3.06
C GLY A 197 4.82 -0.21 -2.94
N TYR A 198 5.91 -0.53 -3.64
CA TYR A 198 6.53 -1.86 -3.61
C TYR A 198 7.65 -1.99 -2.55
N GLY A 199 8.17 -0.88 -2.02
CA GLY A 199 9.40 -0.83 -1.23
C GLY A 199 9.35 -1.72 0.01
N PHE A 200 8.26 -1.66 0.76
CA PHE A 200 8.09 -2.49 1.95
C PHE A 200 7.56 -3.90 1.65
N ALA A 201 7.22 -4.22 0.39
CA ALA A 201 6.71 -5.52 0.01
C ALA A 201 7.81 -6.51 -0.42
N ARG A 202 9.03 -6.04 -0.71
CA ARG A 202 10.14 -6.87 -1.23
C ARG A 202 10.97 -7.51 -0.12
N GLN A 203 10.28 -8.19 0.79
CA GLN A 203 10.86 -8.82 1.97
C GLN A 203 9.93 -9.89 2.53
N ARG A 204 10.42 -10.68 3.49
CA ARG A 204 9.70 -11.84 4.05
C ARG A 204 8.27 -11.52 4.51
N ASN A 205 8.05 -10.36 5.12
CA ASN A 205 6.75 -9.94 5.63
C ASN A 205 5.91 -9.14 4.62
N GLY A 206 6.35 -9.03 3.36
CA GLY A 206 5.83 -8.06 2.40
C GLY A 206 4.32 -8.12 2.14
N SER A 207 3.77 -9.33 2.00
CA SER A 207 2.32 -9.51 1.83
C SER A 207 1.54 -9.10 3.07
N ILE A 208 2.06 -9.43 4.26
CA ILE A 208 1.41 -9.11 5.54
C ILE A 208 1.47 -7.59 5.77
N ASN A 209 2.59 -6.96 5.46
CA ASN A 209 2.76 -5.51 5.56
C ASN A 209 1.79 -4.77 4.62
N MET A 210 1.65 -5.24 3.37
CA MET A 210 0.73 -4.63 2.40
C MET A 210 -0.73 -4.79 2.84
N HIS A 211 -1.08 -5.98 3.32
CA HIS A 211 -2.39 -6.26 3.88
C HIS A 211 -2.69 -5.28 5.03
N ALA A 212 -1.85 -5.26 6.07
CA ALA A 212 -2.04 -4.42 7.24
C ALA A 212 -2.10 -2.91 6.90
N ALA A 213 -1.21 -2.43 6.03
CA ALA A 213 -1.21 -1.03 5.60
C ALA A 213 -2.50 -0.66 4.84
N SER A 214 -3.03 -1.57 4.00
CA SER A 214 -4.30 -1.35 3.29
C SER A 214 -5.51 -1.32 4.23
N CYS A 215 -5.47 -2.08 5.34
CA CYS A 215 -6.55 -2.12 6.32
C CYS A 215 -6.78 -0.78 7.02
N ILE A 216 -5.75 0.08 7.14
CA ILE A 216 -5.90 1.41 7.78
C ILE A 216 -7.00 2.22 7.07
N ALA A 217 -7.04 2.20 5.74
CA ALA A 217 -8.06 2.91 4.96
C ALA A 217 -9.47 2.36 5.19
N ALA A 218 -9.61 1.05 5.46
CA ALA A 218 -10.88 0.45 5.83
C ALA A 218 -11.28 0.84 7.27
N VAL A 219 -10.34 0.79 8.21
CA VAL A 219 -10.59 1.16 9.62
C VAL A 219 -11.00 2.63 9.76
N THR A 220 -10.42 3.54 9.00
CA THR A 220 -10.81 4.96 9.03
C THR A 220 -12.06 5.29 8.20
N GLY A 221 -12.56 4.33 7.41
CA GLY A 221 -13.67 4.54 6.47
C GLY A 221 -13.32 5.43 5.28
N ALA A 222 -12.02 5.62 4.97
CA ALA A 222 -11.54 6.57 3.96
C ALA A 222 -12.06 6.28 2.54
N TRP A 223 -12.40 5.02 2.25
CA TRP A 223 -12.96 4.58 0.97
C TRP A 223 -14.30 5.25 0.59
N GLN A 224 -15.01 5.82 1.57
CA GLN A 224 -16.30 6.47 1.34
C GLN A 224 -16.19 7.84 0.67
N TYR A 225 -14.98 8.40 0.62
CA TYR A 225 -14.77 9.78 0.22
C TYR A 225 -13.94 9.88 -1.05
N GLU A 226 -14.36 10.73 -1.98
CA GLU A 226 -13.53 11.14 -3.10
C GLU A 226 -12.22 11.77 -2.59
N GLY A 227 -11.09 11.26 -3.06
CA GLY A 227 -9.76 11.61 -2.54
C GLY A 227 -9.36 10.86 -1.26
N GLY A 228 -10.13 9.85 -0.85
CA GLY A 228 -9.78 8.91 0.22
C GLY A 228 -9.63 7.48 -0.28
N GLY A 229 -9.14 6.59 0.60
CA GLY A 229 -8.95 5.17 0.31
C GLY A 229 -7.49 4.80 0.11
N ALA A 230 -7.23 3.58 -0.36
CA ALA A 230 -5.87 3.10 -0.61
C ALA A 230 -5.67 2.75 -2.09
N PHE A 231 -4.44 2.89 -2.58
CA PHE A 231 -4.09 2.60 -3.96
C PHE A 231 -2.70 1.96 -4.08
N HIS A 232 -2.68 0.71 -4.57
CA HIS A 232 -1.45 0.02 -4.97
C HIS A 232 -1.29 -0.05 -6.50
N SER A 233 -2.34 -0.51 -7.21
CA SER A 233 -2.32 -0.78 -8.65
C SER A 233 -3.71 -0.69 -9.27
N ASN A 234 -3.76 -0.47 -10.59
CA ASN A 234 -4.95 -0.57 -11.45
C ASN A 234 -4.90 -1.77 -12.41
N SER A 235 -4.05 -2.77 -12.14
CA SER A 235 -3.91 -3.95 -13.01
C SER A 235 -5.21 -4.75 -13.19
N GLY A 236 -6.18 -4.60 -12.28
CA GLY A 236 -7.49 -5.24 -12.33
C GLY A 236 -8.66 -4.32 -12.69
N ILE A 237 -8.43 -3.08 -13.15
CA ILE A 237 -9.53 -2.12 -13.38
C ILE A 237 -10.44 -2.48 -14.57
N PHE A 238 -9.93 -3.25 -15.54
CA PHE A 238 -10.66 -3.68 -16.74
C PHE A 238 -11.00 -5.18 -16.73
N LYS A 239 -10.92 -5.84 -15.58
CA LYS A 239 -11.22 -7.27 -15.41
C LYS A 239 -12.48 -7.48 -14.59
#